data_AF-A0A916J0T0-F1
#
_entry.id   AF-A0A916J0T0-F1
#
_cell.length_a   1.000
_cell.length_b   1.000
_cell.length_c   1.000
_cell.angle_alpha   90.00
_cell.angle_beta   90.00
_cell.angle_gamma   90.00
#
_symmetry.space_group_name_H-M   'P 1'
#
loop_
_entity.id
_entity.type
_entity.pdbx_description
1 polymer ?
#
loop_
_entity_poly.entity_id
_entity_poly.type
_entity_poly.pdbx_seq_one_letter_code
_entity_poly.pdbx_strand_id
1 'polypeptide(L)'
;MLLKIYIYGYLNRVQSSRRLERACQRNIELMWLTGRLAPDFKTIADFRRDNSTGIRNVCRRFVVLCRDLKLFSQALVAIDGSKFKAVNTRNRNSTAGKVDKRRQQIEESI
;
A
#
# COMPACT_ATOMS: atom_id res chain seq x y z
N MET A 1 -18.31 -6.54 6.92
CA MET A 1 -17.62 -7.35 7.95
C MET A 1 -16.16 -7.65 7.57
N LEU A 2 -15.90 -8.42 6.49
CA LEU A 2 -14.57 -8.93 6.12
C LEU A 2 -13.52 -7.85 5.75
N LEU A 3 -13.97 -6.71 5.21
CA LEU A 3 -13.07 -5.58 4.90
C LEU A 3 -12.31 -5.07 6.12
N LYS A 4 -12.94 -5.05 7.30
CA LYS A 4 -12.33 -4.59 8.56
C LYS A 4 -11.12 -5.45 8.94
N ILE A 5 -11.19 -6.77 8.70
CA ILE A 5 -10.10 -7.72 8.95
C ILE A 5 -8.89 -7.40 8.05
N TYR A 6 -9.13 -6.97 6.81
CA TYR A 6 -8.06 -6.59 5.88
C TYR A 6 -7.39 -5.27 6.24
N ILE A 7 -8.15 -4.28 6.72
CA ILE A 7 -7.59 -3.01 7.21
C ILE A 7 -6.73 -3.28 8.45
N TYR A 8 -7.25 -4.07 9.40
CA TYR A 8 -6.50 -4.49 10.59
C TYR A 8 -5.22 -5.26 10.21
N GLY A 9 -5.33 -6.23 9.31
CA GLY A 9 -4.20 -7.03 8.84
C GLY A 9 -3.13 -6.18 8.15
N TYR A 10 -3.52 -5.20 7.35
CA TYR A 10 -2.60 -4.28 6.70
C TYR A 10 -1.80 -3.45 7.73
N LEU A 11 -2.48 -2.85 8.71
CA LEU A 11 -1.86 -2.06 9.77
C LEU A 11 -0.90 -2.90 10.64
N ASN A 12 -1.30 -4.13 10.97
CA ASN A 12 -0.53 -5.03 11.82
C ASN A 12 0.44 -5.94 11.06
N ARG A 13 0.66 -5.70 9.76
CA ARG A 13 1.55 -6.50 8.88
C ARG A 13 1.21 -8.01 8.88
N VAL A 14 -0.08 -8.33 8.98
CA VAL A 14 -0.63 -9.70 8.89
C VAL A 14 -1.36 -9.88 7.56
N GLN A 15 -0.70 -10.56 6.61
CA GLN A 15 -1.23 -10.74 5.23
C GLN A 15 -1.83 -12.12 4.96
N SER A 16 -1.49 -13.12 5.79
CA SER A 16 -1.96 -14.50 5.60
C SER A 16 -3.38 -14.66 6.13
N SER A 17 -4.30 -15.18 5.30
CA SER A 17 -5.69 -15.45 5.70
C SER A 17 -5.78 -16.40 6.90
N ARG A 18 -4.87 -17.39 7.00
CA ARG A 18 -4.79 -18.29 8.17
C ARG A 18 -4.33 -17.56 9.44
N ARG A 19 -3.41 -16.60 9.29
CA ARG A 19 -2.99 -15.76 10.44
C ARG A 19 -4.12 -14.81 10.86
N LEU A 20 -4.89 -14.29 9.91
CA LEU A 20 -6.04 -13.43 10.17
C LEU A 20 -7.18 -14.20 10.87
N GLU A 21 -7.48 -15.43 10.44
CA GLU A 21 -8.40 -16.34 11.10
C GLU A 21 -8.01 -16.57 12.57
N ARG A 22 -6.75 -16.95 12.82
CA ARG A 22 -6.22 -17.13 14.19
C ARG A 22 -6.31 -15.85 15.01
N ALA A 23 -6.05 -14.70 14.40
CA ALA A 23 -6.18 -13.42 15.07
C ALA A 23 -7.64 -13.12 15.45
N CYS A 24 -8.62 -13.49 14.61
CA CYS A 24 -10.05 -13.29 14.91
C CYS A 24 -10.50 -14.11 16.14
N GLN A 25 -9.78 -15.19 16.45
CA GLN A 25 -10.07 -16.06 17.60
C GLN A 25 -9.31 -15.68 18.87
N ARG A 26 -8.13 -15.05 18.76
CA ARG A 26 -7.20 -14.88 19.89
C ARG A 26 -6.90 -13.43 20.25
N ASN A 27 -7.02 -12.51 19.30
CA ASN A 27 -6.71 -11.11 19.53
C ASN A 27 -7.98 -10.34 19.92
N ILE A 28 -7.96 -9.72 21.11
CA ILE A 28 -9.11 -9.01 21.69
C ILE A 28 -9.57 -7.85 20.80
N GLU A 29 -8.63 -7.12 20.18
CA GLU A 29 -8.95 -6.01 19.28
C GLU A 29 -9.72 -6.51 18.05
N LEU A 30 -9.27 -7.63 17.47
CA LEU A 30 -9.93 -8.20 16.31
C LEU A 30 -11.26 -8.86 16.67
N MET A 31 -11.36 -9.52 17.84
CA MET A 31 -12.63 -10.01 18.37
C MET A 31 -13.63 -8.88 18.60
N TRP A 32 -13.20 -7.74 19.12
CA TRP A 32 -14.06 -6.56 19.25
C TRP A 32 -14.48 -6.03 17.87
N LEU A 33 -13.53 -5.89 16.94
CA LEU A 33 -13.76 -5.36 15.60
C LEU A 33 -14.73 -6.22 14.77
N THR A 34 -14.69 -7.54 14.94
CA THR A 34 -15.56 -8.50 14.25
C THR A 34 -16.82 -8.84 15.04
N GLY A 35 -17.01 -8.35 16.26
CA GLY A 35 -18.12 -8.74 17.12
C GLY A 35 -18.08 -10.21 17.52
N ARG A 36 -16.89 -10.75 17.77
CA ARG A 36 -16.56 -12.16 18.06
C ARG A 36 -16.82 -13.14 16.93
N LEU A 37 -17.10 -12.66 15.72
CA LEU A 37 -17.15 -13.51 14.54
C LEU A 37 -15.72 -13.90 14.12
N ALA A 38 -15.52 -15.19 13.89
CA ALA A 38 -14.26 -15.76 13.44
C ALA A 38 -14.46 -16.46 12.08
N PRO A 39 -14.51 -15.70 10.96
CA PRO A 39 -14.61 -16.30 9.63
C PRO A 39 -13.38 -17.16 9.35
N ASP A 40 -13.59 -18.29 8.69
CA ASP A 40 -12.52 -19.21 8.35
C ASP A 40 -11.54 -18.61 7.33
N PHE A 41 -10.36 -19.20 7.21
CA PHE A 41 -9.33 -18.70 6.28
C PHE A 41 -9.81 -18.69 4.83
N LYS A 42 -10.74 -19.59 4.46
CA LYS A 42 -11.24 -19.73 3.09
C LYS A 42 -12.16 -18.56 2.73
N THR A 43 -13.12 -18.24 3.59
CA THR A 43 -14.00 -17.07 3.50
C THR A 43 -13.19 -15.78 3.39
N ILE A 44 -12.16 -15.63 4.21
CA ILE A 44 -11.26 -14.48 4.17
C ILE A 44 -10.51 -14.42 2.82
N ALA A 45 -9.95 -15.55 2.37
CA ALA A 45 -9.19 -15.63 1.13
C ALA A 45 -10.05 -15.39 -0.12
N ASP A 46 -11.25 -15.96 -0.17
CA ASP A 46 -12.18 -15.81 -1.29
C ASP A 46 -12.66 -14.37 -1.40
N PHE A 47 -13.05 -13.74 -0.27
CA PHE A 47 -13.39 -12.31 -0.26
C PHE A 47 -12.26 -11.43 -0.82
N ARG A 48 -10.99 -11.73 -0.50
CA ARG A 48 -9.84 -11.00 -1.06
C ARG A 48 -9.66 -11.23 -2.55
N ARG A 49 -9.85 -12.47 -3.02
CA ARG A 49 -9.75 -12.81 -4.43
C ARG A 49 -10.78 -12.01 -5.21
N ASP A 50 -12.02 -12.03 -4.76
CA ASP A 50 -13.16 -11.46 -5.48
C ASP A 50 -13.18 -9.92 -5.41
N ASN A 51 -12.59 -9.33 -4.37
CA ASN A 51 -12.63 -7.87 -4.12
C ASN A 51 -11.24 -7.21 -4.10
N SER A 52 -10.24 -7.84 -4.71
CA SER A 52 -8.82 -7.43 -4.62
C SER A 52 -8.57 -5.96 -4.98
N THR A 53 -9.19 -5.47 -6.06
CA THR A 53 -9.09 -4.06 -6.50
C THR A 53 -9.73 -3.11 -5.49
N GLY A 54 -10.91 -3.47 -4.97
CA GLY A 54 -11.63 -2.66 -3.98
C GLY A 54 -10.85 -2.55 -2.67
N ILE A 55 -10.32 -3.67 -2.17
CA ILE A 55 -9.50 -3.69 -0.95
C ILE A 55 -8.27 -2.78 -1.09
N ARG A 56 -7.57 -2.85 -2.24
CA ARG A 56 -6.42 -1.98 -2.52
C ARG A 56 -6.79 -0.50 -2.48
N ASN A 57 -7.91 -0.14 -3.10
CA ASN A 57 -8.37 1.24 -3.16
C ASN A 57 -8.79 1.76 -1.78
N VAL A 58 -9.49 0.94 -0.99
CA VAL A 58 -9.85 1.28 0.39
C VAL A 58 -8.61 1.48 1.25
N CYS A 59 -7.64 0.56 1.21
CA CYS A 59 -6.40 0.71 1.99
C CYS A 59 -5.65 1.99 1.59
N ARG A 60 -5.59 2.33 0.30
CA ARG A 60 -4.99 3.58 -0.17
C ARG A 60 -5.70 4.79 0.43
N ARG A 61 -7.03 4.84 0.34
CA ARG A 61 -7.82 5.97 0.87
C ARG A 61 -7.74 6.05 2.39
N PHE A 62 -7.69 4.91 3.07
CA PHE A 62 -7.54 4.83 4.51
C PHE A 62 -6.20 5.41 4.98
N VAL A 63 -5.09 5.10 4.29
CA VAL A 63 -3.79 5.70 4.60
C VAL A 63 -3.81 7.22 4.39
N VAL A 64 -4.44 7.70 3.32
CA VAL A 64 -4.61 9.15 3.09
C VAL A 64 -5.42 9.77 4.24
N LEU A 65 -6.54 9.17 4.63
CA LEU A 65 -7.35 9.63 5.75
C LEU A 65 -6.56 9.69 7.06
N CYS A 66 -5.79 8.65 7.41
CA CYS A 66 -4.96 8.64 8.61
C CYS A 66 -3.89 9.74 8.58
N ARG A 67 -3.38 10.09 7.39
CA ARG A 67 -2.45 11.21 7.20
C ARG A 67 -3.13 12.55 7.42
N ASP A 68 -4.32 12.75 6.86
CA ASP A 68 -5.11 13.97 7.01
C ASP A 68 -5.48 14.21 8.47
N LEU A 69 -5.81 13.13 9.19
CA LEU A 69 -6.11 13.15 10.63
C LEU A 69 -4.86 13.24 11.54
N LYS A 70 -3.65 13.33 10.95
CA LYS A 70 -2.38 13.38 11.69
C LYS A 70 -2.19 12.22 12.69
N LEU A 71 -2.77 11.05 12.38
CA LEU A 71 -2.70 9.85 13.24
C LEU A 71 -1.37 9.11 13.14
N PHE A 72 -0.58 9.41 12.11
CA PHE A 72 0.80 8.95 12.05
C PHE A 72 1.67 9.88 12.89
N SER A 73 2.20 9.39 14.02
CA SER A 73 3.39 9.98 14.64
C SER A 73 4.48 10.06 13.57
N GLN A 74 5.28 11.13 13.50
CA GLN A 74 6.36 11.32 12.52
C GLN A 74 7.17 10.03 12.33
N ALA A 75 6.73 9.18 11.41
CA ALA A 75 7.41 7.95 11.10
C ALA A 75 8.57 8.41 10.22
N LEU A 76 9.78 8.32 10.76
CA LEU A 76 10.99 8.50 9.98
C LEU A 76 10.94 7.49 8.84
N VAL A 77 10.46 7.90 7.67
CA VAL A 77 10.46 7.07 6.47
C VAL A 77 11.88 7.10 5.93
N ALA A 78 12.72 6.19 6.42
CA ALA A 78 14.00 5.92 5.81
C ALA A 78 13.73 5.23 4.46
N ILE A 79 13.87 5.99 3.37
CA ILE A 79 13.90 5.43 2.03
C ILE A 79 15.33 4.92 1.83
N ASP A 80 15.55 3.63 2.04
CA ASP A 80 16.81 2.99 1.70
C ASP A 80 16.99 3.02 0.18
N GLY A 81 18.05 3.69 -0.28
CA GLY A 81 18.31 3.91 -1.69
C GLY A 81 18.62 2.58 -2.39
N SER A 82 17.75 2.14 -3.29
CA SER A 82 18.05 0.98 -4.13
C SER A 82 19.13 1.33 -5.16
N LYS A 83 20.23 0.56 -5.20
CA LYS A 83 21.28 0.72 -6.22
C LYS A 83 20.77 0.20 -7.58
N PHE A 84 20.28 1.08 -8.43
CA PHE A 84 19.93 0.75 -9.81
C PHE A 84 21.18 0.83 -10.70
N LYS A 85 21.42 -0.20 -11.50
CA LYS A 85 22.37 -0.11 -12.63
C LYS A 85 21.80 0.88 -13.64
N ALA A 86 22.33 2.10 -13.66
CA ALA A 86 22.01 3.08 -14.69
C ALA A 86 22.71 2.68 -16.00
N VAL A 87 21.93 2.44 -17.06
CA VAL A 87 22.47 2.28 -18.41
C VAL A 87 22.83 3.66 -18.94
N ASN A 88 24.06 4.09 -18.69
CA ASN A 88 24.57 5.40 -19.07
C ASN A 88 25.09 5.44 -20.52
N THR A 89 24.34 4.89 -21.48
CA THR A 89 24.67 5.07 -22.90
C THR A 89 24.41 6.52 -23.30
N ARG A 90 25.17 7.06 -24.26
CA ARG A 90 25.15 8.47 -24.66
C ARG A 90 23.74 9.01 -25.00
N ASN A 91 22.84 8.12 -25.44
CA ASN A 91 21.44 8.43 -25.76
C ASN A 91 20.48 8.33 -24.57
N ARG A 92 20.84 7.62 -23.49
CA ARG A 92 20.03 7.47 -22.27
C ARG A 92 20.52 8.33 -21.10
N ASN A 93 21.64 9.02 -21.27
CA ASN A 93 22.11 10.01 -20.32
C ASN A 93 21.32 11.32 -20.46
N SER A 94 20.75 11.79 -19.36
CA SER A 94 20.02 13.04 -19.27
C SER A 94 20.77 13.96 -18.32
N THR A 95 21.48 14.95 -18.89
CA THR A 95 22.12 16.03 -18.14
C THR A 95 21.16 17.22 -18.08
N ALA A 96 21.34 18.13 -17.11
CA ALA A 96 20.50 19.33 -16.97
C ALA A 96 20.35 20.07 -18.31
N GLY A 97 21.47 20.36 -18.99
CA GLY A 97 21.44 21.02 -20.30
C GLY A 97 20.76 20.22 -21.43
N LYS A 98 20.68 18.88 -21.35
CA LYS A 98 19.89 18.08 -22.30
C LYS A 98 18.39 18.19 -22.04
N VAL A 99 18.00 18.25 -20.77
CA VAL A 99 16.60 18.43 -20.37
C VAL A 99 16.11 19.82 -20.78
N ASP A 100 16.93 20.85 -20.60
CA ASP A 100 16.60 22.22 -21.01
C ASP A 100 16.43 22.33 -22.54
N LYS A 101 17.36 21.75 -23.32
CA LYS A 101 17.22 21.68 -24.79
C LYS A 101 15.98 20.92 -25.23
N ARG A 102 15.64 19.81 -24.55
CA ARG A 102 14.44 19.03 -24.86
C ARG A 102 13.15 19.80 -24.55
N ARG A 103 13.15 20.59 -23.48
CA ARG A 103 12.03 21.50 -23.14
C ARG A 103 11.84 22.54 -24.22
N GLN A 104 12.91 23.22 -24.64
CA GLN A 104 12.86 24.22 -25.72
C GLN A 104 12.33 23.62 -27.02
N GLN A 105 12.81 22.43 -27.42
CA GLN A 105 12.30 21.75 -28.63
C GLN A 105 10.81 21.41 -28.56
N ILE A 106 10.30 21.04 -27.37
CA ILE A 106 8.88 20.73 -27.20
C ILE A 106 8.04 22.01 -27.25
N GLU A 107 8.53 23.11 -26.67
CA GLU A 107 7.88 24.43 -26.72
C GLU A 107 7.86 25.01 -28.14
N GLU A 108 8.91 24.78 -28.94
CA GLU A 108 8.97 25.19 -30.36
C GLU A 108 8.08 24.33 -31.29
N SER A 109 7.66 23.14 -30.85
CA SER A 109 6.84 22.21 -31.63
C SER A 109 5.34 22.28 -31.30
N ILE A 110 4.92 23.23 -30.46
CA ILE A 110 3.53 23.55 -30.11
C ILE A 110 3.13 24.80 -30.90
#